data_AF-A0A401PAL1-F1
#
_entry.id   AF-A0A401PAL1-F1
#
_cell.length_a   1.000
_cell.length_b   1.000
_cell.length_c   1.000
_cell.angle_alpha   90.00
_cell.angle_beta   90.00
_cell.angle_gamma   90.00
#
_symmetry.space_group_name_H-M   'P 1'
#
loop_
_entity.id
_entity.type
_entity.pdbx_description
1 polymer ?
#
loop_
_entity_poly.entity_id
_entity_poly.type
_entity_poly.pdbx_seq_one_letter_code
_entity_poly.pdbx_strand_id
1 'polypeptide(L)'
;MPTVARLISVLLLLCGPVWGDDDSEWVKLPNPCEVCKYLAVELKLAFEETGKTNEVIDTKYGFLEGKGSEVKYRHSDIRLIEVTENICNRLLEYNLHKERTRNNRFAKGMSETFQTLHGLVHKGVKVVMDNPYERWNETSAEVSDMKKQCDVMVEK
;
A
#
# COMPACT_ATOMS: atom_id res chain seq x y z
N MET A 1 -5.30 14.99 50.32
CA MET A 1 -5.00 15.96 49.24
C MET A 1 -3.55 15.92 48.70
N PRO A 2 -2.48 15.50 49.40
CA PRO A 2 -1.12 15.50 48.83
C PRO A 2 -0.77 14.25 47.99
N THR A 3 -1.58 13.18 48.04
CA THR A 3 -1.31 11.91 47.35
C THR A 3 -1.69 11.92 45.87
N VAL A 4 -2.75 12.65 45.50
CA VAL A 4 -3.24 12.75 44.12
C VAL A 4 -2.29 13.60 43.25
N ALA A 5 -1.74 14.67 43.82
CA ALA A 5 -0.76 15.52 43.14
C ALA A 5 0.55 14.79 42.81
N ARG A 6 0.99 13.85 43.67
CA ARG A 6 2.17 13.02 43.43
C ARG A 6 1.96 11.98 42.33
N LEU A 7 0.78 11.39 42.23
CA LEU A 7 0.45 10.44 41.15
C LEU A 7 0.38 11.13 39.78
N ILE A 8 -0.18 12.34 39.72
CA ILE A 8 -0.23 13.13 38.48
C ILE A 8 1.18 13.54 38.03
N SER A 9 2.06 13.92 38.97
CA SER A 9 3.44 14.29 38.65
C SER A 9 4.30 13.10 38.18
N VAL A 10 3.99 11.87 38.62
CA VAL A 10 4.68 10.65 38.15
C VAL A 10 4.14 10.19 36.78
N LEU A 11 2.86 10.38 36.50
CA LEU A 11 2.28 10.05 35.19
C LEU A 11 2.82 10.94 34.05
N LEU A 12 3.09 12.22 34.34
CA LEU A 12 3.70 13.17 33.40
C LEU A 12 5.18 12.89 33.09
N LEU A 13 5.87 12.12 33.93
CA LEU A 13 7.27 11.73 33.75
C LEU A 13 7.45 10.46 32.90
N LEU A 14 6.38 9.67 32.70
CA LEU A 14 6.40 8.45 31.87
C LEU A 14 5.90 8.69 30.42
N CYS A 15 5.37 9.88 30.13
CA CYS A 15 4.98 10.28 28.79
C CYS A 15 5.57 11.67 28.51
N GLY A 16 6.86 11.69 28.15
CA GLY A 16 7.49 12.90 27.64
C GLY A 16 6.73 13.42 26.40
N PRO A 17 6.74 14.73 26.14
CA PRO A 17 6.12 15.27 24.94
C PRO A 17 6.88 14.77 23.70
N VAL A 18 6.30 13.80 22.97
CA VAL A 18 6.73 13.43 21.63
C VAL A 18 6.07 14.40 20.64
N TRP A 19 6.60 15.61 20.53
CA TRP A 19 6.19 16.53 19.46
C TRP A 19 7.42 17.27 18.95
N GLY A 20 8.04 16.65 17.95
CA GLY A 20 9.05 17.24 17.08
C GLY A 20 8.98 16.47 15.77
N ASP A 21 7.99 16.79 14.93
CA ASP A 21 8.02 16.42 13.51
C ASP A 21 9.15 17.26 12.90
N ASP A 22 10.29 16.64 12.64
CA ASP A 22 11.39 17.24 11.91
C ASP A 22 10.96 17.38 10.44
N ASP A 23 10.41 18.54 10.08
CA ASP A 23 9.94 18.86 8.71
C ASP A 23 11.07 19.00 7.66
N SER A 24 12.28 18.55 7.99
CA SER A 24 13.46 18.59 7.11
C SER A 24 13.62 17.39 6.17
N GLU A 25 12.74 16.39 6.23
CA GLU A 25 12.81 15.22 5.34
C GLU A 25 12.06 15.46 4.01
N TRP A 26 12.83 15.65 2.93
CA TRP A 26 12.32 15.87 1.56
C TRP A 26 11.47 14.70 1.04
N VAL A 27 11.63 13.50 1.61
CA VAL A 27 10.90 12.27 1.27
C VAL A 27 10.09 11.82 2.48
N LYS A 28 8.76 11.85 2.38
CA LYS A 28 7.88 11.41 3.48
C LYS A 28 7.42 9.98 3.23
N LEU A 29 8.13 9.02 3.81
CA LEU A 29 7.82 7.59 3.68
C LEU A 29 6.42 7.26 4.24
N PRO A 30 5.73 6.25 3.66
CA PRO A 30 4.42 5.82 4.14
C PRO A 30 4.57 5.17 5.52
N ASN A 31 3.65 5.49 6.43
CA ASN A 31 3.60 4.81 7.72
C ASN A 31 2.92 3.43 7.59
N PRO A 32 3.13 2.50 8.55
CA PRO A 32 2.54 1.17 8.48
C PRO A 32 1.00 1.16 8.38
N CYS A 33 0.31 2.15 8.96
CA CYS A 33 -1.15 2.24 8.85
C CYS A 33 -1.61 2.65 7.45
N GLU A 34 -0.86 3.51 6.77
CA GLU A 34 -1.10 3.90 5.38
C GLU A 34 -0.91 2.69 4.46
N VAL A 35 0.18 1.94 4.61
CA VAL A 35 0.41 0.73 3.83
C VAL A 35 -0.68 -0.31 4.07
N CYS A 36 -1.03 -0.57 5.34
CA CYS A 36 -2.09 -1.51 5.71
C CYS A 36 -3.45 -1.12 5.10
N LYS A 37 -3.77 0.17 5.06
CA LYS A 37 -5.00 0.67 4.43
C LYS A 37 -5.06 0.28 2.95
N TYR A 38 -4.02 0.56 2.17
CA TYR A 38 -4.01 0.25 0.74
C TYR A 38 -3.94 -1.25 0.47
N LEU A 39 -3.18 -1.99 1.27
CA LEU A 39 -3.16 -3.45 1.23
C LEU A 39 -4.56 -4.05 1.47
N ALA A 40 -5.28 -3.58 2.49
CA ALA A 40 -6.64 -4.06 2.79
C ALA A 40 -7.64 -3.75 1.67
N VAL A 41 -7.52 -2.56 1.05
CA VAL A 41 -8.35 -2.17 -0.10
C VAL A 41 -8.08 -3.08 -1.30
N GLU A 42 -6.81 -3.27 -1.66
CA GLU A 42 -6.46 -4.14 -2.79
C GLU A 42 -6.84 -5.59 -2.51
N LEU A 43 -6.61 -6.12 -1.30
CA LEU A 43 -7.00 -7.48 -0.93
C LEU A 43 -8.51 -7.69 -1.12
N LYS A 44 -9.32 -6.74 -0.67
CA LYS A 44 -10.76 -6.78 -0.86
C LYS A 44 -11.12 -6.84 -2.36
N LEU A 45 -10.55 -5.97 -3.18
CA LEU A 45 -10.80 -5.92 -4.62
C LEU A 45 -10.36 -7.22 -5.31
N ALA A 46 -9.17 -7.72 -5.00
CA ALA A 46 -8.65 -8.97 -5.56
C ALA A 46 -9.52 -10.18 -5.18
N PHE A 47 -10.04 -10.24 -3.96
CA PHE A 47 -11.00 -11.27 -3.57
C PHE A 47 -12.36 -11.09 -4.24
N GLU A 48 -12.85 -9.86 -4.46
CA GLU A 48 -14.09 -9.62 -5.21
C GLU A 48 -13.97 -10.02 -6.70
N GLU A 49 -12.80 -9.82 -7.31
CA GLU A 49 -12.48 -10.23 -8.68
C GLU A 49 -12.42 -11.76 -8.80
N THR A 50 -11.57 -12.40 -7.99
CA THR A 50 -11.38 -13.87 -7.99
C THR A 50 -12.61 -14.63 -7.46
N GLY A 51 -13.48 -13.96 -6.70
CA GLY A 51 -14.72 -14.54 -6.18
C GLY A 51 -15.80 -14.75 -7.24
N LYS A 52 -15.64 -14.22 -8.45
CA LYS A 52 -16.61 -14.38 -9.54
C LYS A 52 -16.42 -15.69 -10.32
N THR A 53 -15.28 -16.35 -10.18
CA THR A 53 -15.00 -17.61 -10.87
C THR A 53 -15.77 -18.76 -10.21
N ASN A 54 -16.32 -19.66 -11.03
CA ASN A 54 -16.96 -20.90 -10.58
C ASN A 54 -16.05 -22.11 -10.78
N GLU A 55 -14.73 -21.86 -10.76
CA GLU A 55 -13.72 -22.89 -10.94
C GLU A 55 -13.71 -23.87 -9.79
N VAL A 56 -13.38 -25.10 -10.13
CA VAL A 56 -13.43 -26.24 -9.25
C VAL A 56 -12.09 -26.94 -9.35
N ILE A 57 -11.52 -27.23 -8.19
CA ILE A 57 -10.22 -27.87 -8.04
C ILE A 57 -10.48 -29.31 -7.61
N ASP A 58 -9.97 -30.25 -8.39
CA ASP A 58 -9.88 -31.65 -7.98
C ASP A 58 -8.62 -31.83 -7.13
N THR A 59 -8.78 -32.26 -5.89
CA THR A 59 -7.65 -32.53 -4.99
C THR A 59 -6.98 -33.88 -5.26
N LYS A 60 -7.42 -34.61 -6.29
CA LYS A 60 -6.83 -35.90 -6.67
C LYS A 60 -5.41 -35.72 -7.22
N TYR A 61 -4.44 -36.24 -6.49
CA TYR A 61 -3.12 -36.54 -7.05
C TYR A 61 -3.24 -37.73 -8.00
N GLY A 62 -2.72 -37.59 -9.24
CA GLY A 62 -2.98 -38.50 -10.36
C GLY A 62 -2.67 -40.00 -10.16
N PHE A 63 -1.95 -40.37 -9.09
CA PHE A 63 -1.59 -41.76 -8.77
C PHE A 63 -2.36 -42.36 -7.57
N LEU A 64 -3.18 -41.59 -6.86
CA LEU A 64 -3.95 -42.10 -5.71
C LEU A 64 -5.28 -42.71 -6.19
N GLU A 65 -5.45 -44.02 -5.97
CA GLU A 65 -6.73 -44.72 -6.18
C GLU A 65 -7.68 -44.40 -5.01
N GLY A 66 -8.45 -43.32 -5.15
CA GLY A 66 -9.51 -42.90 -4.23
C GLY A 66 -10.42 -41.83 -4.86
N LYS A 67 -11.62 -41.61 -4.30
CA LYS A 67 -12.49 -40.50 -4.71
C LYS A 67 -11.87 -39.19 -4.21
N GLY A 68 -11.44 -38.34 -5.15
CA GLY A 68 -11.02 -36.96 -4.85
C GLY A 68 -12.20 -36.14 -4.32
N SER A 69 -11.90 -35.14 -3.49
CA SER A 69 -12.89 -34.16 -3.05
C SER A 69 -12.87 -32.98 -3.99
N GLU A 70 -14.03 -32.66 -4.54
CA GLU A 70 -14.22 -31.49 -5.39
C GLU A 70 -14.31 -30.23 -4.52
N VAL A 71 -13.33 -29.32 -4.60
CA VAL A 71 -13.29 -28.07 -3.82
C VAL A 71 -13.46 -26.88 -4.75
N LYS A 72 -14.39 -25.99 -4.43
CA LYS A 72 -14.56 -24.74 -5.19
C LYS A 72 -13.36 -23.83 -4.98
N TYR A 73 -12.81 -23.27 -6.06
CA TYR A 73 -11.69 -22.31 -6.03
C TYR A 73 -11.95 -21.14 -5.07
N ARG A 74 -13.19 -20.66 -5.00
CA ARG A 74 -13.59 -19.59 -4.08
C ARG A 74 -13.31 -19.88 -2.61
N HIS A 75 -13.30 -21.15 -2.21
CA HIS A 75 -13.10 -21.58 -0.83
C HIS A 75 -11.78 -22.32 -0.63
N SER A 76 -10.90 -22.36 -1.65
CA SER A 76 -9.62 -23.06 -1.56
C SER A 76 -8.53 -22.16 -1.00
N ASP A 77 -7.56 -22.77 -0.32
CA ASP A 77 -6.34 -22.10 0.14
C ASP A 77 -5.45 -21.68 -1.05
N ILE A 78 -5.59 -22.34 -2.20
CA ILE A 78 -4.91 -21.97 -3.45
C ILE A 78 -5.23 -20.53 -3.85
N ARG A 79 -6.52 -20.15 -3.81
CA ARG A 79 -6.95 -18.78 -4.09
C ARG A 79 -6.32 -17.79 -3.11
N LEU A 80 -6.23 -18.14 -1.83
CA LEU A 80 -5.61 -17.29 -0.82
C LEU A 80 -4.14 -17.04 -1.15
N ILE A 81 -3.38 -18.08 -1.48
CA ILE A 81 -1.96 -17.99 -1.84
C ILE A 81 -1.77 -17.11 -3.08
N GLU A 82 -2.48 -17.40 -4.18
CA GLU A 82 -2.35 -16.67 -5.44
C GLU A 82 -2.65 -15.18 -5.31
N VAL A 83 -3.70 -14.83 -4.56
CA VAL A 83 -4.06 -13.44 -4.30
C VAL A 83 -2.99 -12.76 -3.45
N THR A 84 -2.54 -13.43 -2.40
CA THR A 84 -1.61 -12.87 -1.40
C THR A 84 -0.22 -12.64 -1.98
N GLU A 85 0.29 -13.54 -2.83
CA GLU A 85 1.60 -13.40 -3.48
C GLU A 85 1.65 -12.26 -4.50
N ASN A 86 0.51 -11.95 -5.15
CA ASN A 86 0.46 -10.93 -6.20
C ASN A 86 0.00 -9.55 -5.71
N ILE A 87 -0.49 -9.44 -4.47
CA ILE A 87 -1.17 -8.23 -4.02
C ILE A 87 -0.26 -7.01 -3.94
N CYS A 88 0.97 -7.19 -3.47
CA CYS A 88 1.92 -6.09 -3.30
C CYS A 88 2.39 -5.50 -4.64
N ASN A 89 2.32 -6.28 -5.73
CA ASN A 89 2.60 -5.75 -7.07
C ASN A 89 1.55 -4.73 -7.53
N ARG A 90 0.28 -4.89 -7.10
CA ARG A 90 -0.79 -3.93 -7.42
C ARG A 90 -0.57 -2.56 -6.78
N LEU A 91 0.22 -2.48 -5.70
CA LEU A 91 0.55 -1.21 -5.06
C LEU A 91 1.46 -0.32 -5.91
N LEU A 92 2.16 -0.88 -6.90
CA LEU A 92 2.98 -0.11 -7.85
C LEU A 92 2.14 0.75 -8.81
N GLU A 93 0.85 0.46 -8.96
CA GLU A 93 -0.08 1.27 -9.79
C GLU A 93 -0.45 2.61 -9.14
N TYR A 94 -0.13 2.77 -7.85
CA TYR A 94 -0.38 4.00 -7.12
C TYR A 94 0.72 5.02 -7.39
N ASN A 95 0.32 6.29 -7.46
CA ASN A 95 1.22 7.42 -7.54
C ASN A 95 1.08 8.32 -6.31
N LEU A 96 2.15 9.05 -6.03
CA LEU A 96 2.16 10.07 -4.99
C LEU A 96 1.49 11.36 -5.49
N HIS A 97 0.47 11.79 -4.78
CA HIS A 97 -0.23 13.06 -4.96
C HIS A 97 0.22 14.02 -3.86
N LYS A 98 1.27 14.81 -4.13
CA LYS A 98 1.80 15.79 -3.17
C LYS A 98 0.79 16.87 -2.82
N GLU A 99 -0.16 17.14 -3.71
CA GLU A 99 -1.27 18.07 -3.51
C GLU A 99 -2.29 17.57 -2.49
N ARG A 100 -2.38 16.25 -2.24
CA ARG A 100 -3.34 15.67 -1.30
C ARG A 100 -2.73 15.53 0.07
N THR A 101 -3.46 15.99 1.09
CA THR A 101 -3.04 15.86 2.48
C THR A 101 -3.57 14.58 3.11
N ARG A 102 -2.92 14.15 4.20
CA ARG A 102 -3.33 12.99 5.03
C ARG A 102 -3.13 11.64 4.31
N ASN A 103 -3.89 10.62 4.74
CA ASN A 103 -3.77 9.23 4.33
C ASN A 103 -4.37 8.91 2.95
N ASN A 104 -4.74 9.91 2.15
CA ASN A 104 -5.26 9.79 0.78
C ASN A 104 -4.26 10.28 -0.28
N ARG A 105 -2.98 10.44 0.10
CA ARG A 105 -1.92 10.94 -0.78
C ARG A 105 -1.47 9.93 -1.85
N PHE A 106 -1.86 8.67 -1.75
CA PHE A 106 -1.65 7.69 -2.80
C PHE A 106 -2.95 7.41 -3.54
N ALA A 107 -2.92 7.53 -4.87
CA ALA A 107 -4.04 7.15 -5.72
C ALA A 107 -3.54 6.66 -7.09
N LYS A 108 -4.37 5.87 -7.78
CA LYS A 108 -4.06 5.40 -9.13
C LYS A 108 -4.19 6.55 -10.13
N GLY A 109 -3.30 6.58 -11.12
CA GLY A 109 -3.27 7.62 -12.15
C GLY A 109 -2.36 8.81 -11.83
N MET A 110 -2.32 9.77 -12.74
CA MET A 110 -1.36 10.88 -12.72
C MET A 110 -1.75 11.98 -11.71
N SER A 111 -0.79 12.54 -10.97
CA SER A 111 -1.05 13.63 -10.03
C SER A 111 -1.42 14.94 -10.70
N GLU A 112 -2.21 15.79 -10.02
CA GLU A 112 -2.70 17.04 -10.59
C GLU A 112 -1.55 17.99 -10.93
N THR A 113 -0.54 18.02 -10.07
CA THR A 113 0.73 18.74 -10.29
C THR A 113 1.37 18.29 -11.60
N PHE A 114 1.49 16.97 -11.79
CA PHE A 114 2.24 16.42 -12.88
C PHE A 114 1.47 16.43 -14.20
N GLN A 115 0.13 16.30 -14.17
CA GLN A 115 -0.75 16.61 -15.30
C GLN A 115 -0.53 18.05 -15.78
N THR A 116 -0.42 19.01 -14.85
CA THR A 116 -0.15 20.42 -15.17
C THR A 116 1.24 20.59 -15.80
N LEU A 117 2.27 19.94 -15.26
CA LEU A 117 3.63 20.00 -15.79
C LEU A 117 3.70 19.42 -17.22
N HIS A 118 3.09 18.27 -17.48
CA HIS A 118 2.96 17.72 -18.84
C HIS A 118 2.23 18.69 -19.78
N GLY A 119 1.16 19.33 -19.31
CA GLY A 119 0.42 20.32 -20.09
C GLY A 119 1.26 21.55 -20.46
N LEU A 120 2.16 22.01 -19.57
CA LEU A 120 3.09 23.10 -19.85
C LEU A 120 4.15 22.69 -20.89
N VAL A 121 4.74 21.50 -20.73
CA VAL A 121 5.71 20.93 -21.69
C VAL A 121 5.07 20.76 -23.07
N HIS A 122 3.84 20.24 -23.13
CA HIS A 122 3.08 20.08 -24.37
C HIS A 122 2.77 21.42 -25.06
N LYS A 123 2.61 22.51 -24.31
CA LYS A 123 2.45 23.87 -24.83
C LYS A 123 3.77 24.52 -25.27
N GLY A 124 4.88 23.80 -25.20
CA GLY A 124 6.21 24.29 -25.58
C GLY A 124 6.93 25.08 -24.47
N VAL A 125 6.41 25.08 -23.23
CA VAL A 125 7.08 25.71 -22.09
C VAL A 125 8.17 24.76 -21.59
N LYS A 126 9.40 25.27 -21.51
CA LYS A 126 10.53 24.53 -20.94
C LYS A 126 10.42 24.47 -19.41
N VAL A 127 9.89 23.36 -18.90
CA VAL A 127 9.94 23.03 -17.47
C VAL A 127 11.28 22.36 -17.17
N VAL A 128 12.03 22.90 -16.21
CA VAL A 128 13.26 22.28 -15.72
C VAL A 128 12.91 21.52 -14.45
N MET A 129 13.08 20.20 -14.48
CA MET A 129 13.06 19.34 -13.30
C MET A 129 14.40 18.61 -13.20
N ASP A 130 14.76 18.19 -11.98
CA ASP A 130 15.99 17.43 -11.73
C ASP A 130 16.00 16.05 -12.40
N ASN A 131 14.82 15.53 -12.73
CA ASN A 131 14.61 14.27 -13.41
C ASN A 131 14.32 14.48 -14.91
N PRO A 132 14.93 13.73 -15.85
CA PRO A 132 14.59 13.78 -17.27
C PRO A 132 13.15 13.36 -17.56
N TYR A 133 12.54 13.93 -18.61
CA TYR A 133 11.13 13.76 -18.97
C TYR A 133 10.74 12.29 -19.23
N GLU A 134 11.66 11.46 -19.71
CA GLU A 134 11.42 10.04 -19.97
C GLU A 134 11.10 9.25 -18.69
N ARG A 135 11.66 9.70 -17.55
CA ARG A 135 11.54 9.05 -16.23
C ARG A 135 10.42 9.62 -15.38
N TRP A 136 9.70 10.61 -15.88
CA TRP A 136 8.66 11.30 -15.12
C TRP A 136 7.53 10.34 -14.67
N ASN A 137 7.25 9.28 -15.45
CA ASN A 137 6.24 8.26 -15.12
C ASN A 137 6.77 7.06 -14.31
N GLU A 138 8.04 7.07 -13.89
CA GLU A 138 8.58 6.00 -13.04
C GLU A 138 8.05 6.11 -11.61
N THR A 139 8.01 4.97 -10.91
CA THR A 139 7.48 4.89 -9.54
C THR A 139 8.32 5.72 -8.57
N SER A 140 7.65 6.53 -7.75
CA SER A 140 8.30 7.31 -6.69
C SER A 140 8.96 6.42 -5.62
N ALA A 141 9.91 7.00 -4.87
CA ALA A 141 10.57 6.30 -3.77
C ALA A 141 9.58 5.88 -2.67
N GLU A 142 8.57 6.71 -2.40
CA GLU A 142 7.51 6.46 -1.42
C GLU A 142 6.63 5.27 -1.82
N VAL A 143 6.33 5.11 -3.11
CA VAL A 143 5.55 3.96 -3.63
C VAL A 143 6.41 2.69 -3.62
N SER A 144 7.70 2.81 -3.92
CA SER A 144 8.64 1.69 -3.85
C SER A 144 8.78 1.16 -2.42
N ASP A 145 8.84 2.08 -1.45
CA ASP A 145 8.85 1.73 -0.03
C ASP A 145 7.51 1.14 0.43
N MET A 146 6.38 1.66 -0.07
CA MET A 146 5.05 1.10 0.18
C MET A 146 4.97 -0.38 -0.27
N LYS A 147 5.51 -0.73 -1.44
CA LYS A 147 5.58 -2.12 -1.88
C LYS A 147 6.44 -2.96 -0.93
N LYS A 148 7.65 -2.48 -0.58
CA LYS A 148 8.56 -3.19 0.31
C LYS A 148 7.93 -3.47 1.69
N GLN A 149 7.23 -2.48 2.24
CA GLN A 149 6.50 -2.65 3.50
C GLN A 149 5.33 -3.64 3.36
N CYS A 150 4.64 -3.65 2.22
CA CYS A 150 3.59 -4.64 1.93
C CYS A 150 4.15 -6.06 1.91
N ASP A 151 5.27 -6.30 1.23
CA ASP A 151 5.91 -7.62 1.16
C ASP A 151 6.19 -8.13 2.60
N VAL A 152 6.73 -7.27 3.46
CA VAL A 152 6.99 -7.59 4.88
C VAL A 152 5.71 -7.79 5.71
N MET A 153 4.60 -7.13 5.38
CA MET A 153 3.32 -7.30 6.10
C MET A 153 2.64 -8.61 5.74
N VAL A 154 2.74 -9.04 4.49
CA VAL A 154 2.13 -10.26 3.99
C VAL A 154 2.85 -11.52 4.50
N GLU A 155 4.16 -11.43 4.70
CA GLU A 155 4.98 -12.54 5.22
C GLU A 155 4.85 -12.79 6.74
N LYS A 156 4.27 -11.85 7.48
CA LYS A 156 4.14 -11.93 8.96
C LYS A 156 2.87 -12.63 9.40
#